data_AF-A0A1R2BFL9-F1
#
_entry.id   AF-A0A1R2BFL9-F1
#
_cell.length_a   1.000
_cell.length_b   1.000
_cell.length_c   1.000
_cell.angle_alpha   90.00
_cell.angle_beta   90.00
_cell.angle_gamma   90.00
#
_symmetry.space_group_name_H-M   'P 1'
#
loop_
_entity.id
_entity.type
_entity.pdbx_description
1 polymer ?
#
loop_
_entity_poly.entity_id
_entity_poly.type
_entity_poly.pdbx_seq_one_letter_code
_entity_poly.pdbx_strand_id
1 'polypeptide(L)'
;MGITGSQELHPGVKDLVLSGELVRGLRERFELISDSFGFDREEIKTLYKAKPNQVDIIFEMFDPHGRDKVDAYEFIAGMIIISEASLEMKADILFELYDFDHSQSLSFDELIIMLRTAMNALCYMTNNQPITMEELEDHTTRVFAKIDTNSDNSISLNEWVSFITRDVEVVQFLEAVQLITLEDKRPNWGSDDSPEMDSDLENETNRRELTRSAIQERVKEGVEVLDDTPFLLETVGEGDQFLAVKPWEGVVKNSVPSNYQPRKGEDDPPNASLELEYVHGYRCHDVRNNLRYTAKDEVVYHTAAVGIVLSPGPNIQKHFIAHTDDIISFDANTTGTLAATGEIGRTPLLTVWNTDTMDCVKSFKGIFKKGISNVAFSPDSSKVAGIGSDEEHCVIVYEIAKSSGKPGPMQNVYASGKAGRDTFLDMRFHPASNDKIIACGVKIFQIMTIAGGTVTDGEKHLRLSNKHFNA
;
A
#
# COMPACT_ATOMS: atom_id res chain seq x y z
N MET A 1 21.94 4.84 -20.58
CA MET A 1 22.79 6.06 -20.56
C MET A 1 24.02 5.81 -21.43
N GLY A 2 24.16 6.47 -22.58
CA GLY A 2 25.33 6.33 -23.48
C GLY A 2 26.56 7.09 -22.97
N ILE A 3 26.86 7.02 -21.69
CA ILE A 3 27.92 7.80 -21.03
C ILE A 3 29.15 6.91 -20.89
N THR A 4 29.84 6.66 -22.00
CA THR A 4 31.13 5.98 -22.04
C THR A 4 32.25 7.01 -22.06
N GLY A 5 32.60 7.53 -20.89
CA GLY A 5 33.76 8.40 -20.69
C GLY A 5 34.01 8.57 -19.20
N SER A 6 35.26 8.50 -18.76
CA SER A 6 35.68 8.79 -17.39
C SER A 6 35.34 10.26 -17.06
N GLN A 7 34.16 10.49 -16.48
CA GLN A 7 33.69 11.81 -16.07
C GLN A 7 34.14 12.07 -14.64
N GLU A 8 35.27 12.74 -14.49
CA GLU A 8 35.65 13.30 -13.18
C GLU A 8 34.75 14.51 -12.89
N LEU A 9 34.15 14.54 -11.70
CA LEU A 9 33.44 15.72 -11.21
C LEU A 9 34.37 16.93 -11.18
N HIS A 10 33.84 18.11 -11.49
CA HIS A 10 34.59 19.36 -11.41
C HIS A 10 35.24 19.48 -10.01
N PRO A 11 36.53 19.87 -9.88
CA PRO A 11 37.25 19.83 -8.60
C PRO A 11 36.56 20.60 -7.47
N GLY A 12 35.85 21.69 -7.82
CA GLY A 12 35.08 22.51 -6.87
C GLY A 12 33.84 21.82 -6.29
N VAL A 13 33.35 20.72 -6.89
CA VAL A 13 32.17 19.98 -6.38
C VAL A 13 32.44 19.37 -5.01
N LYS A 14 33.68 18.94 -4.74
CA LYS A 14 34.06 18.40 -3.42
C LYS A 14 33.90 19.43 -2.29
N ASP A 15 34.09 20.71 -2.61
CA ASP A 15 33.91 21.80 -1.66
C ASP A 15 32.42 22.17 -1.47
N LEU A 16 31.50 21.58 -2.26
CA LEU A 16 30.05 21.78 -2.23
C LEU A 16 29.28 20.55 -1.70
N VAL A 17 29.94 19.58 -1.08
CA VAL A 17 29.24 18.41 -0.55
C VAL A 17 28.52 18.76 0.76
N LEU A 18 27.21 18.46 0.84
CA LEU A 18 26.41 18.59 2.06
C LEU A 18 26.33 17.27 2.83
N SER A 19 26.27 17.36 4.16
CA SER A 19 25.88 16.24 5.02
C SER A 19 24.37 15.97 4.91
N GLY A 20 23.95 14.72 5.13
CA GLY A 20 22.53 14.32 4.98
C GLY A 20 21.53 15.15 5.80
N GLU A 21 21.88 15.57 7.01
CA GLU A 21 21.01 16.43 7.84
C GLU A 21 20.77 17.82 7.23
N LEU A 22 21.77 18.38 6.53
CA LEU A 22 21.65 19.68 5.90
C LEU A 22 20.82 19.63 4.62
N VAL A 23 20.88 18.51 3.89
CA VAL A 23 20.10 18.29 2.66
C VAL A 23 18.61 18.20 2.97
N ARG A 24 18.22 17.54 4.07
CA ARG A 24 16.81 17.45 4.48
C ARG A 24 16.18 18.82 4.70
N GLY A 25 16.93 19.74 5.31
CA GLY A 25 16.48 21.10 5.53
C GLY A 25 16.65 22.03 4.32
N LEU A 26 17.16 21.55 3.18
CA LEU A 26 17.35 22.38 1.98
C LEU A 26 16.02 22.68 1.30
N ARG A 27 15.11 21.70 1.25
CA ARG A 27 13.73 21.84 0.72
C ARG A 27 12.94 22.90 1.49
N GLU A 28 12.84 22.75 2.81
CA GLU A 28 12.11 23.70 3.67
C GLU A 28 12.65 25.14 3.52
N ARG A 29 13.98 25.30 3.41
CA ARG A 29 14.59 26.61 3.20
C ARG A 29 14.34 27.15 1.80
N PHE A 30 14.27 26.30 0.78
CA PHE A 30 13.91 26.71 -0.57
C PHE A 30 12.50 27.31 -0.59
N GLU A 31 11.51 26.61 -0.03
CA GLU A 31 10.12 27.09 0.05
C GLU A 31 10.00 28.42 0.83
N LEU A 32 10.88 28.65 1.81
CA LEU A 32 10.91 29.88 2.61
C LEU A 32 11.60 31.07 1.93
N ILE A 33 12.54 30.83 1.01
CA ILE A 33 13.41 31.86 0.43
C ILE A 33 12.99 32.20 -1.01
N SER A 34 12.42 31.25 -1.74
CA SER A 34 12.14 31.38 -3.16
C SER A 34 10.81 32.08 -3.44
N ASP A 35 10.87 33.39 -3.70
CA ASP A 35 9.79 34.13 -4.36
C ASP A 35 9.87 34.02 -5.91
N SER A 36 10.91 33.38 -6.46
CA SER A 36 11.17 33.31 -7.91
C SER A 36 11.88 32.03 -8.35
N PHE A 37 11.75 31.66 -9.64
CA PHE A 37 12.30 30.42 -10.21
C PHE A 37 13.84 30.35 -10.34
N GLY A 38 14.58 31.31 -9.80
CA GLY A 38 16.04 31.28 -9.84
C GLY A 38 16.69 32.12 -8.76
N PHE A 39 17.89 31.69 -8.35
CA PHE A 39 18.64 32.29 -7.26
C PHE A 39 19.67 33.31 -7.72
N ASP A 40 19.75 34.42 -6.99
CA ASP A 40 20.89 35.32 -7.00
C ASP A 40 21.98 34.89 -5.99
N ARG A 41 23.11 35.61 -6.01
CA ARG A 41 24.28 35.30 -5.17
C ARG A 41 23.99 35.38 -3.67
N GLU A 42 23.14 36.31 -3.22
CA GLU A 42 22.82 36.47 -1.79
C GLU A 42 21.78 35.44 -1.34
N GLU A 43 20.86 35.03 -2.22
CA GLU A 43 19.90 33.94 -1.99
C GLU A 43 20.64 32.60 -1.83
N ILE A 44 21.58 32.25 -2.71
CA ILE A 44 22.40 31.02 -2.57
C ILE A 44 23.19 31.04 -1.27
N LYS A 45 23.80 32.17 -0.93
CA LYS A 45 24.57 32.34 0.31
C LYS A 45 23.70 32.16 1.55
N THR A 46 22.44 32.57 1.50
CA THR A 46 21.48 32.42 2.62
C THR A 46 20.94 30.99 2.71
N LEU A 47 20.49 30.43 1.58
CA LEU A 47 19.92 29.08 1.46
C LEU A 47 20.94 28.01 1.88
N TYR A 48 22.12 28.06 1.26
CA TYR A 48 23.18 27.08 1.38
C TYR A 48 24.15 27.39 2.52
N LYS A 49 24.06 28.57 3.14
CA LYS A 49 25.08 29.09 4.09
C LYS A 49 26.49 29.04 3.50
N ALA A 50 26.58 29.28 2.19
CA ALA A 50 27.81 29.18 1.41
C ALA A 50 28.84 30.24 1.84
N LYS A 51 30.12 29.85 1.87
CA LYS A 51 31.23 30.80 1.92
C LYS A 51 31.34 31.53 0.57
N PRO A 52 31.91 32.75 0.52
CA PRO A 52 32.03 33.52 -0.73
C PRO A 52 32.67 32.73 -1.89
N ASN A 53 33.72 31.95 -1.59
CA ASN A 53 34.39 31.10 -2.59
C ASN A 53 33.49 29.97 -3.13
N GLN A 54 32.57 29.43 -2.32
CA GLN A 54 31.62 28.41 -2.75
C GLN A 54 30.55 29.01 -3.67
N VAL A 55 30.10 30.23 -3.39
CA VAL A 55 29.15 30.95 -4.26
C VAL A 55 29.75 31.17 -5.64
N ASP A 56 31.02 31.57 -5.72
CA ASP A 56 31.69 31.76 -7.01
C ASP A 56 31.77 30.46 -7.83
N ILE A 57 32.11 29.34 -7.17
CA ILE A 57 32.15 28.01 -7.80
C ILE A 57 30.75 27.61 -8.32
N ILE A 58 29.69 27.87 -7.54
CA ILE A 58 28.32 27.54 -7.94
C ILE A 58 27.91 28.32 -9.20
N PHE A 59 28.15 29.63 -9.23
CA PHE A 59 27.79 30.46 -10.40
C PHE A 59 28.65 30.13 -11.63
N GLU A 60 29.90 29.73 -11.45
CA GLU A 60 30.74 29.25 -12.55
C GLU A 60 30.16 27.98 -13.21
N MET A 61 29.53 27.09 -12.42
CA MET A 61 28.97 25.83 -12.94
C MET A 61 27.53 25.96 -13.42
N PHE A 62 26.65 26.60 -12.64
CA PHE A 62 25.20 26.61 -12.87
C PHE A 62 24.68 27.87 -13.59
N ASP A 63 25.54 28.87 -13.88
CA ASP A 63 25.21 30.01 -14.73
C ASP A 63 26.14 30.09 -15.96
N PRO A 64 26.07 29.12 -16.90
CA PRO A 64 26.93 29.09 -18.08
C PRO A 64 26.70 30.29 -19.02
N HIS A 65 25.60 31.01 -18.86
CA HIS A 65 25.23 32.16 -19.69
C HIS A 65 25.59 33.51 -19.06
N GLY A 66 26.14 33.53 -17.84
CA GLY A 66 26.52 34.76 -17.14
C GLY A 66 25.36 35.73 -16.93
N ARG A 67 24.16 35.20 -16.64
CA ARG A 67 22.95 35.99 -16.38
C ARG A 67 22.86 36.48 -14.93
N ASP A 68 23.84 36.13 -14.10
CA ASP A 68 23.88 36.36 -12.65
C ASP A 68 22.63 35.79 -11.95
N LYS A 69 22.11 34.69 -12.51
CA LYS A 69 21.00 33.91 -11.96
C LYS A 69 21.19 32.42 -12.25
N VAL A 70 20.96 31.62 -11.23
CA VAL A 70 21.00 30.15 -11.29
C VAL A 70 19.57 29.60 -11.23
N ASP A 71 19.26 28.57 -12.01
CA ASP A 71 17.96 27.89 -11.91
C ASP A 71 17.83 27.17 -10.56
N ALA A 72 16.73 27.43 -9.85
CA ALA A 72 16.56 26.94 -8.49
C ALA A 72 16.44 25.41 -8.42
N TYR A 73 15.71 24.80 -9.35
CA TYR A 73 15.46 23.37 -9.37
C TYR A 73 16.69 22.59 -9.84
N GLU A 74 17.42 23.10 -10.85
CA GLU A 74 18.70 22.52 -11.28
C GLU A 74 19.72 22.55 -10.14
N PHE A 75 19.83 23.68 -9.44
CA PHE A 75 20.76 23.81 -8.32
C PHE A 75 20.41 22.86 -7.15
N ILE A 76 19.16 22.86 -6.70
CA ILE A 76 18.73 22.03 -5.57
C ILE A 76 18.85 20.54 -5.90
N ALA A 77 18.40 20.11 -7.08
CA ALA A 77 18.55 18.72 -7.52
C ALA A 77 20.03 18.31 -7.55
N GLY A 78 20.90 19.18 -8.08
CA GLY A 78 22.34 18.97 -8.07
C GLY A 78 22.90 18.76 -6.66
N MET A 79 22.55 19.65 -5.72
CA MET A 79 23.01 19.56 -4.33
C MET A 79 22.50 18.30 -3.61
N ILE A 80 21.28 17.84 -3.89
CA ILE A 80 20.74 16.58 -3.34
C ILE A 80 21.56 15.39 -3.87
N ILE A 81 21.79 15.34 -5.18
CA ILE A 81 22.50 14.22 -5.83
C ILE A 81 23.93 14.08 -5.30
N ILE A 82 24.67 15.18 -5.15
CA ILE A 82 26.07 15.16 -4.69
C ILE A 82 26.26 15.04 -3.18
N SER A 83 25.17 15.04 -2.41
CA SER A 83 25.26 14.98 -0.96
C SER A 83 25.75 13.62 -0.43
N GLU A 84 26.17 13.59 0.84
CA GLU A 84 26.55 12.36 1.57
C GLU A 84 25.35 11.55 2.06
N ALA A 85 24.12 11.91 1.67
CA ALA A 85 22.92 11.17 2.04
C ALA A 85 22.87 9.79 1.36
N SER A 86 22.11 8.84 1.96
CA SER A 86 21.82 7.56 1.32
C SER A 86 20.99 7.75 0.06
N LEU A 87 21.03 6.78 -0.87
CA LEU A 87 20.21 6.84 -2.09
C LEU A 87 18.71 6.90 -1.78
N GLU A 88 18.26 6.15 -0.76
CA GLU A 88 16.87 6.19 -0.28
C GLU A 88 16.48 7.62 0.14
N MET A 89 17.33 8.31 0.90
CA MET A 89 17.05 9.69 1.35
C MET A 89 17.11 10.70 0.20
N LYS A 90 18.01 10.52 -0.77
CA LYS A 90 18.06 11.37 -1.97
C LYS A 90 16.78 11.22 -2.80
N ALA A 91 16.32 9.99 -2.99
CA ALA A 91 15.11 9.69 -3.74
C ALA A 91 13.86 10.30 -3.07
N ASP A 92 13.75 10.18 -1.75
CA ASP A 92 12.67 10.75 -0.94
C ASP A 92 12.58 12.28 -1.09
N ILE A 93 13.70 12.98 -0.90
CA ILE A 93 13.74 14.45 -1.00
C ILE A 93 13.47 14.93 -2.43
N LEU A 94 13.96 14.21 -3.45
CA LEU A 94 13.65 14.53 -4.84
C LEU A 94 12.16 14.33 -5.13
N PHE A 95 11.56 13.25 -4.65
CA PHE A 95 10.14 12.98 -4.85
C PHE A 95 9.28 14.12 -4.28
N GLU A 96 9.50 14.49 -3.02
CA GLU A 96 8.77 15.58 -2.36
C GLU A 96 9.03 16.97 -2.95
N LEU A 97 10.14 17.16 -3.69
CA LEU A 97 10.48 18.44 -4.31
C LEU A 97 9.71 18.67 -5.63
N TYR A 98 9.41 17.59 -6.36
CA TYR A 98 8.77 17.65 -7.67
C TYR A 98 7.32 17.18 -7.69
N ASP A 99 6.80 16.62 -6.59
CA ASP A 99 5.36 16.45 -6.34
C ASP A 99 4.73 17.83 -6.07
N PHE A 100 4.44 18.56 -7.15
CA PHE A 100 4.00 19.96 -7.11
C PHE A 100 2.54 20.09 -6.67
N ASP A 101 1.72 19.09 -6.99
CA ASP A 101 0.31 19.05 -6.61
C ASP A 101 0.06 18.35 -5.27
N HIS A 102 1.11 17.83 -4.62
CA HIS A 102 1.06 17.09 -3.36
C HIS A 102 0.14 15.88 -3.42
N SER A 103 0.05 15.24 -4.58
CA SER A 103 -0.76 14.05 -4.80
C SER A 103 -0.15 12.80 -4.15
N GLN A 104 1.09 12.87 -3.65
CA GLN A 104 1.88 11.72 -3.18
C GLN A 104 2.20 10.72 -4.31
N SER A 105 2.11 11.18 -5.56
CA SER A 105 2.45 10.44 -6.78
C SER A 105 3.11 11.40 -7.77
N LEU A 106 4.03 10.92 -8.59
CA LEU A 106 4.61 11.73 -9.66
C LEU A 106 3.89 11.45 -10.97
N SER A 107 3.36 12.51 -11.58
CA SER A 107 2.87 12.47 -12.95
C SER A 107 4.03 12.42 -13.95
N PHE A 108 3.72 12.12 -15.22
CA PHE A 108 4.71 12.15 -16.30
C PHE A 108 5.37 13.53 -16.45
N ASP A 109 4.58 14.60 -16.29
CA ASP A 109 5.04 15.99 -16.41
C ASP A 109 5.96 16.40 -15.24
N GLU A 110 5.72 15.86 -14.04
CA GLU A 110 6.61 16.08 -12.90
C GLU A 110 7.90 15.28 -13.02
N LEU A 111 7.82 14.03 -13.50
CA LEU A 111 8.99 13.20 -13.75
C LEU A 111 9.91 13.82 -14.81
N ILE A 112 9.38 14.33 -15.93
CA ILE A 112 10.21 14.94 -16.97
C ILE A 112 10.95 16.17 -16.45
N ILE A 113 10.30 16.99 -15.62
CA ILE A 113 10.93 18.16 -15.00
C ILE A 113 12.03 17.70 -14.04
N MET A 114 11.76 16.71 -13.18
CA MET A 114 12.74 16.15 -12.25
C MET A 114 13.96 15.58 -12.97
N LEU A 115 13.76 14.76 -14.00
CA LEU A 115 14.86 14.16 -14.76
C LEU A 115 15.66 15.24 -15.49
N ARG A 116 14.99 16.24 -16.08
CA ARG A 116 15.65 17.36 -16.76
C ARG A 116 16.62 18.09 -15.83
N THR A 117 16.13 18.51 -14.67
CA THR A 117 16.89 19.35 -13.75
C THR A 117 18.02 18.55 -13.10
N ALA A 118 17.77 17.29 -12.73
CA ALA A 118 18.78 16.38 -12.20
C ALA A 118 19.91 16.10 -13.21
N MET A 119 19.55 15.79 -14.46
CA MET A 119 20.52 15.48 -15.50
C MET A 119 21.31 16.72 -15.94
N ASN A 120 20.67 17.88 -16.08
CA ASN A 120 21.36 19.13 -16.38
C ASN A 120 22.35 19.49 -15.27
N ALA A 121 21.95 19.36 -14.01
CA ALA A 121 22.84 19.59 -12.88
C ALA A 121 24.09 18.70 -12.95
N LEU A 122 23.91 17.41 -13.24
CA LEU A 122 25.01 16.46 -13.45
C LEU A 122 25.88 16.83 -14.64
N CYS A 123 25.30 17.26 -15.76
CA CYS A 123 26.06 17.74 -16.92
C CYS A 123 26.92 18.96 -16.57
N TYR A 124 26.37 19.96 -15.87
CA TYR A 124 27.13 21.12 -15.42
C TYR A 124 28.29 20.73 -14.49
N MET A 125 28.05 19.80 -13.55
CA MET A 125 29.08 19.34 -12.61
C MET A 125 30.15 18.45 -13.24
N THR A 126 29.87 17.84 -14.39
CA THR A 126 30.81 17.00 -15.16
C THR A 126 31.37 17.72 -16.39
N ASN A 127 31.08 19.02 -16.54
CA ASN A 127 31.50 19.85 -17.68
C ASN A 127 31.05 19.31 -19.05
N ASN A 128 29.86 18.72 -19.10
CA ASN A 128 29.20 18.26 -20.32
C ASN A 128 28.11 19.24 -20.76
N GLN A 129 27.69 19.08 -22.02
CA GLN A 129 26.57 19.87 -22.55
C GLN A 129 25.24 19.42 -21.93
N PRO A 130 24.29 20.34 -21.69
CA PRO A 130 22.93 20.01 -21.27
C PRO A 130 22.23 19.13 -22.31
N ILE A 131 21.25 18.35 -21.85
CA ILE A 131 20.49 17.44 -22.70
C ILE A 131 19.44 18.22 -23.49
N THR A 132 19.21 17.83 -24.75
CA THR A 132 18.16 18.45 -25.57
C THR A 132 16.77 17.96 -25.15
N MET A 133 15.72 18.77 -25.40
CA MET A 133 14.35 18.36 -25.03
C MET A 133 13.89 17.07 -25.73
N GLU A 134 14.31 16.86 -27.00
CA GLU A 134 13.96 15.65 -27.75
C GLU A 134 14.59 14.39 -27.13
N GLU A 135 15.88 14.44 -26.77
CA GLU A 135 16.57 13.32 -26.11
C GLU A 135 16.00 13.04 -24.71
N LEU A 136 15.55 14.09 -24.01
CA LEU A 136 14.98 14.00 -22.68
C LEU A 136 13.59 13.36 -22.69
N GLU A 137 12.70 13.74 -23.60
CA GLU A 137 11.36 13.15 -23.73
C GLU A 137 11.47 11.64 -24.01
N ASP A 138 12.28 11.28 -25.00
CA ASP A 138 12.56 9.88 -25.36
C ASP A 138 13.13 9.08 -24.17
N HIS A 139 14.02 9.70 -23.39
CA HIS A 139 14.57 9.06 -22.19
C HIS A 139 13.52 8.92 -21.09
N THR A 140 12.70 9.94 -20.89
CA THR A 140 11.67 9.97 -19.85
C THR A 140 10.60 8.92 -20.12
N THR A 141 10.13 8.76 -21.36
CA THR A 141 9.19 7.69 -21.73
C THR A 141 9.74 6.30 -21.42
N ARG A 142 11.03 6.06 -21.68
CA ARG A 142 11.68 4.77 -21.35
C ARG A 142 11.80 4.56 -19.84
N VAL A 143 12.12 5.61 -19.09
CA VAL A 143 12.27 5.55 -17.63
C VAL A 143 10.91 5.39 -16.96
N PHE A 144 9.90 6.16 -17.37
CA PHE A 144 8.52 6.05 -16.89
C PHE A 144 7.99 4.62 -17.03
N ALA A 145 8.14 4.02 -18.21
CA ALA A 145 7.71 2.63 -18.45
C ALA A 145 8.50 1.57 -17.66
N LYS A 146 9.67 1.91 -17.12
CA LYS A 146 10.44 1.04 -16.21
C LYS A 146 10.04 1.21 -14.75
N ILE A 147 9.62 2.42 -14.36
CA ILE A 147 9.24 2.75 -12.99
C ILE A 147 7.80 2.32 -12.70
N ASP A 148 6.87 2.66 -13.60
CA ASP A 148 5.44 2.38 -13.51
C ASP A 148 5.18 0.87 -13.71
N THR A 149 5.39 0.11 -12.65
CA THR A 149 5.29 -1.35 -12.67
C THR A 149 3.84 -1.82 -12.62
N ASN A 150 2.96 -1.03 -11.99
CA ASN A 150 1.54 -1.33 -11.84
C ASN A 150 0.69 -0.82 -13.03
N SER A 151 1.31 -0.07 -13.96
CA SER A 151 0.70 0.52 -15.16
C SER A 151 -0.48 1.44 -14.85
N ASP A 152 -0.44 2.15 -13.71
CA ASP A 152 -1.49 3.08 -13.30
C ASP A 152 -1.31 4.50 -13.89
N ASN A 153 -0.22 4.73 -14.65
CA ASN A 153 0.19 6.02 -15.22
C ASN A 153 0.51 7.09 -14.18
N SER A 154 0.88 6.68 -12.96
CA SER A 154 1.47 7.51 -11.93
C SER A 154 2.66 6.78 -11.31
N ILE A 155 3.56 7.49 -10.64
CA ILE A 155 4.72 6.88 -10.00
C ILE A 155 4.62 7.10 -8.50
N SER A 156 4.52 6.03 -7.72
CA SER A 156 4.50 6.14 -6.26
C SER A 156 5.91 6.36 -5.69
N LEU A 157 6.00 6.89 -4.46
CA LEU A 157 7.28 7.09 -3.78
C LEU A 157 8.08 5.78 -3.69
N ASN A 158 7.39 4.66 -3.50
CA ASN A 158 8.03 3.34 -3.39
C ASN A 158 8.60 2.88 -4.74
N GLU A 159 7.86 3.07 -5.83
CA GLU A 159 8.33 2.76 -7.18
C GLU A 159 9.55 3.60 -7.55
N TRP A 160 9.50 4.89 -7.25
CA TRP A 160 10.62 5.81 -7.45
C TRP A 160 11.87 5.40 -6.66
N VAL A 161 11.74 5.17 -5.35
CA VAL A 161 12.85 4.72 -4.50
C VAL A 161 13.39 3.38 -4.99
N SER A 162 12.52 2.45 -5.39
CA SER A 162 12.91 1.15 -5.95
C SER A 162 13.73 1.32 -7.24
N PHE A 163 13.28 2.18 -8.15
CA PHE A 163 13.99 2.44 -9.40
C PHE A 163 15.38 3.03 -9.16
N ILE A 164 15.50 4.08 -8.36
CA ILE A 164 16.78 4.74 -8.07
C ILE A 164 17.75 3.80 -7.36
N THR A 165 17.24 2.89 -6.53
CA THR A 165 18.06 1.93 -5.79
C THR A 165 18.43 0.68 -6.58
N ARG A 166 17.71 0.34 -7.65
CA ARG A 166 17.88 -0.94 -8.36
C ARG A 166 18.32 -0.82 -9.81
N ASP A 167 17.98 0.27 -10.52
CA ASP A 167 18.32 0.39 -11.94
C ASP A 167 19.84 0.41 -12.13
N VAL A 168 20.32 -0.56 -12.90
CA VAL A 168 21.75 -0.81 -13.10
C VAL A 168 22.44 0.41 -13.72
N GLU A 169 21.77 1.14 -14.62
CA GLU A 169 22.36 2.31 -15.26
C GLU A 169 22.51 3.46 -14.27
N VAL A 170 21.47 3.72 -13.47
CA VAL A 170 21.50 4.76 -12.43
C VAL A 170 22.58 4.47 -11.40
N VAL A 171 22.64 3.23 -10.89
CA VAL A 171 23.61 2.83 -9.87
C VAL A 171 25.04 2.85 -10.41
N GLN A 172 25.29 2.32 -11.61
CA GLN A 172 26.62 2.36 -12.22
C GLN A 172 27.10 3.80 -12.44
N PHE A 173 26.19 4.68 -12.86
CA PHE A 173 26.51 6.10 -13.01
C PHE A 173 26.89 6.72 -11.67
N LEU A 174 26.05 6.58 -10.64
CA LEU A 174 26.30 7.15 -9.31
C LEU A 174 27.55 6.56 -8.65
N GLU A 175 27.87 5.29 -8.91
CA GLU A 175 29.12 4.66 -8.45
C GLU A 175 30.34 5.27 -9.16
N ALA A 176 30.26 5.46 -10.47
CA ALA A 176 31.35 6.04 -11.26
C ALA A 176 31.71 7.45 -10.79
N VAL A 177 30.72 8.25 -10.38
CA VAL A 177 30.93 9.60 -9.81
C VAL A 177 31.19 9.62 -8.30
N GLN A 178 31.33 8.45 -7.65
CA GLN A 178 31.62 8.30 -6.21
C GLN A 178 30.55 8.91 -5.28
N LEU A 179 29.28 8.93 -5.69
CA LEU A 179 28.17 9.50 -4.92
C LEU A 179 27.33 8.47 -4.17
N ILE A 180 27.80 7.21 -4.12
CA ILE A 180 27.16 6.09 -3.42
C ILE A 180 27.87 5.85 -2.09
N THR A 181 27.12 5.77 -0.99
CA THR A 181 27.68 5.52 0.34
C THR A 181 28.03 4.04 0.54
N LEU A 182 28.82 3.72 1.58
CA LEU A 182 29.10 2.31 1.93
C LEU A 182 27.83 1.54 2.36
N GLU A 183 26.81 2.23 2.90
CA GLU A 183 25.53 1.62 3.30
C GLU A 183 24.67 1.23 2.10
N ASP A 184 24.85 1.92 0.97
CA ASP A 184 24.17 1.64 -0.30
C ASP A 184 24.83 0.47 -1.06
N LYS A 185 26.07 0.06 -0.72
CA LYS A 185 26.80 -1.06 -1.33
C LYS A 185 26.42 -2.43 -0.74
N ARG A 186 25.12 -2.75 -0.67
CA ARG A 186 24.64 -4.04 -0.11
C ARG A 186 24.92 -5.21 -1.07
N PRO A 187 25.08 -6.46 -0.59
CA PRO A 187 25.55 -7.59 -1.42
C PRO A 187 24.65 -8.00 -2.60
N ASN A 188 23.35 -7.66 -2.58
CA ASN A 188 22.35 -8.04 -3.60
C ASN A 188 21.82 -6.82 -4.37
N TRP A 189 22.61 -5.74 -4.41
CA TRP A 189 22.22 -4.46 -4.98
C TRP A 189 22.47 -4.44 -6.49
N GLY A 190 21.45 -4.15 -7.30
CA GLY A 190 21.54 -4.17 -8.77
C GLY A 190 21.64 -5.56 -9.40
N SER A 191 21.40 -6.65 -8.65
CA SER A 191 21.26 -7.99 -9.20
C SER A 191 19.80 -8.27 -9.57
N ASP A 192 19.57 -8.82 -10.76
CA ASP A 192 18.29 -9.32 -11.27
C ASP A 192 17.60 -10.33 -10.32
N ASP A 193 18.35 -10.89 -9.36
CA ASP A 193 17.90 -11.86 -8.36
C ASP A 193 17.41 -11.24 -7.03
N SER A 194 17.34 -9.91 -6.90
CA SER A 194 16.69 -9.29 -5.73
C SER A 194 15.17 -9.49 -5.85
N PRO A 195 14.47 -10.01 -4.83
CA PRO A 195 13.02 -10.17 -4.92
C PRO A 195 12.39 -8.84 -5.32
N GLU A 196 11.61 -8.87 -6.40
CA GLU A 196 10.73 -7.78 -6.80
C GLU A 196 9.99 -7.31 -5.55
N MET A 197 9.99 -6.00 -5.30
CA MET A 197 9.21 -5.46 -4.19
C MET A 197 7.76 -5.71 -4.55
N ASP A 198 7.05 -6.45 -3.69
CA ASP A 198 5.65 -6.83 -3.85
C ASP A 198 4.80 -5.59 -4.15
N SER A 199 4.43 -5.38 -5.43
CA SER A 199 3.62 -4.24 -5.87
C SER A 199 2.27 -4.20 -5.18
N ASP A 200 1.76 -5.37 -4.76
CA ASP A 200 0.49 -5.50 -4.05
C ASP A 200 0.61 -5.03 -2.59
N LEU A 201 1.83 -4.93 -2.05
CA LEU A 201 2.06 -4.49 -0.68
C LEU A 201 1.46 -3.11 -0.41
N GLU A 202 1.55 -2.19 -1.37
CA GLU A 202 1.01 -0.84 -1.21
C GLU A 202 -0.51 -0.86 -1.06
N ASN A 203 -1.24 -1.62 -1.89
CA ASN A 203 -2.69 -1.77 -1.75
C ASN A 203 -3.09 -2.40 -0.41
N GLU A 204 -2.24 -3.27 0.13
CA GLU A 204 -2.47 -3.97 1.39
C GLU A 204 -2.15 -3.14 2.64
N THR A 205 -1.14 -2.26 2.56
CA THR A 205 -0.73 -1.36 3.64
C THR A 205 -1.50 -0.04 3.60
N ASN A 206 -1.64 0.54 2.41
CA ASN A 206 -2.51 1.68 2.10
C ASN A 206 -3.89 1.16 1.72
N ARG A 207 -4.46 0.29 2.56
CA ARG A 207 -5.89 0.02 2.51
C ARG A 207 -6.58 1.36 2.77
N ARG A 208 -6.91 2.08 1.68
CA ARG A 208 -7.74 3.29 1.65
C ARG A 208 -8.70 3.14 2.81
N GLU A 209 -8.61 4.09 3.74
CA GLU A 209 -9.33 4.05 5.00
C GLU A 209 -10.67 3.34 4.81
N LEU A 210 -10.95 2.38 5.69
CA LEU A 210 -12.15 1.54 5.78
C LEU A 210 -13.50 2.30 5.66
N THR A 211 -13.44 3.62 5.49
CA THR A 211 -14.42 4.60 5.02
C THR A 211 -15.28 4.13 3.86
N ARG A 212 -14.80 3.34 2.88
CA ARG A 212 -15.67 2.85 1.79
C ARG A 212 -16.74 1.87 2.29
N SER A 213 -16.39 0.97 3.22
CA SER A 213 -17.36 0.12 3.91
C SER A 213 -18.22 0.92 4.88
N ALA A 214 -17.65 1.92 5.57
CA ALA A 214 -18.42 2.76 6.49
C ALA A 214 -19.44 3.65 5.75
N ILE A 215 -19.13 4.17 4.57
CA ILE A 215 -20.05 4.93 3.71
C ILE A 215 -21.13 3.98 3.16
N GLN A 216 -20.76 2.81 2.64
CA GLN A 216 -21.74 1.82 2.16
C GLN A 216 -22.64 1.28 3.29
N GLU A 217 -22.12 1.05 4.49
CA GLU A 217 -22.90 0.68 5.68
C GLU A 217 -23.79 1.84 6.14
N ARG A 218 -23.32 3.09 6.18
CA ARG A 218 -24.15 4.28 6.49
C ARG A 218 -25.27 4.47 5.47
N VAL A 219 -25.00 4.22 4.19
CA VAL A 219 -26.02 4.22 3.11
C VAL A 219 -27.00 3.06 3.30
N LYS A 220 -26.55 1.84 3.62
CA LYS A 220 -27.42 0.69 3.94
C LYS A 220 -28.31 0.96 5.16
N GLU A 221 -27.82 1.68 6.16
CA GLU A 221 -28.55 2.06 7.39
C GLU A 221 -29.41 3.33 7.22
N GLY A 222 -29.37 4.00 6.06
CA GLY A 222 -30.17 5.19 5.77
C GLY A 222 -29.71 6.47 6.46
N VAL A 223 -28.43 6.56 6.83
CA VAL A 223 -27.80 7.74 7.45
C VAL A 223 -27.16 8.59 6.35
N GLU A 224 -27.61 9.83 6.18
CA GLU A 224 -27.00 10.78 5.25
C GLU A 224 -25.54 11.07 5.66
N VAL A 225 -24.65 11.00 4.67
CA VAL A 225 -23.23 11.32 4.83
C VAL A 225 -23.07 12.80 4.46
N LEU A 226 -22.94 13.66 5.47
CA LEU A 226 -22.49 15.03 5.32
C LEU A 226 -20.96 15.03 5.47
N ASP A 227 -20.21 15.00 4.35
CA ASP A 227 -19.22 16.01 3.97
C ASP A 227 -18.35 15.59 2.75
N ASP A 228 -18.23 16.57 1.85
CA ASP A 228 -17.18 16.99 0.90
C ASP A 228 -16.67 16.13 -0.28
N THR A 229 -17.20 16.54 -1.46
CA THR A 229 -16.74 16.46 -2.88
C THR A 229 -17.25 15.28 -3.76
N PRO A 230 -17.54 15.47 -5.08
CA PRO A 230 -17.90 16.66 -5.86
C PRO A 230 -19.18 16.41 -6.71
N PHE A 231 -20.36 16.60 -6.13
CA PHE A 231 -21.57 16.91 -6.90
C PHE A 231 -22.24 18.08 -6.19
N LEU A 232 -22.18 19.26 -6.83
CA LEU A 232 -22.87 20.46 -6.38
C LEU A 232 -24.37 20.17 -6.20
N LEU A 233 -24.81 19.96 -4.96
CA LEU A 233 -26.22 20.14 -4.61
C LEU A 233 -26.41 21.60 -4.25
N GLU A 234 -27.23 22.30 -5.03
CA GLU A 234 -27.75 23.62 -4.63
C GLU A 234 -28.43 23.49 -3.26
N THR A 235 -28.06 24.37 -2.34
CA THR A 235 -28.71 24.52 -1.04
C THR A 235 -30.15 24.99 -1.25
N VAL A 236 -31.11 24.07 -1.23
CA VAL A 236 -32.53 24.39 -1.09
C VAL A 236 -32.77 24.75 0.38
N GLY A 237 -33.34 25.94 0.63
CA GLY A 237 -33.47 26.54 1.94
C GLY A 237 -34.18 25.68 3.00
N GLU A 238 -33.92 26.01 4.27
CA GLU A 238 -34.23 25.32 5.55
C GLU A 238 -35.71 24.96 5.86
N GLY A 239 -36.55 24.69 4.87
CA GLY A 239 -37.98 24.39 5.07
C GLY A 239 -38.37 22.92 4.94
N ASP A 240 -37.68 22.13 4.12
CA ASP A 240 -38.21 20.85 3.62
C ASP A 240 -37.52 19.59 4.19
N GLN A 241 -36.60 19.72 5.14
CA GLN A 241 -35.85 18.60 5.72
C GLN A 241 -36.68 17.64 6.59
N PHE A 242 -37.99 17.90 6.79
CA PHE A 242 -38.85 17.08 7.64
C PHE A 242 -39.70 16.02 6.89
N LEU A 243 -39.57 15.93 5.55
CA LEU A 243 -40.36 14.99 4.73
C LEU A 243 -39.52 14.11 3.78
N ALA A 244 -38.19 14.11 3.90
CA ALA A 244 -37.29 13.28 3.08
C ALA A 244 -37.33 11.79 3.47
N VAL A 245 -38.51 11.18 3.35
CA VAL A 245 -38.63 9.72 3.29
C VAL A 245 -38.25 9.32 1.87
N LYS A 246 -37.03 8.81 1.70
CA LYS A 246 -36.54 8.06 0.53
C LYS A 246 -36.82 8.75 -0.83
N PRO A 247 -36.00 9.73 -1.24
CA PRO A 247 -36.15 10.48 -2.51
C PRO A 247 -36.30 9.60 -3.76
N TRP A 248 -35.67 8.41 -3.75
CA TRP A 248 -35.77 7.42 -4.82
C TRP A 248 -37.19 6.87 -5.01
N GLU A 249 -38.02 6.86 -3.96
CA GLU A 249 -39.38 6.32 -4.02
C GLU A 249 -40.29 7.20 -4.89
N GLY A 250 -40.11 8.52 -4.84
CA GLY A 250 -40.79 9.47 -5.72
C GLY A 250 -40.36 9.34 -7.18
N VAL A 251 -39.07 9.11 -7.42
CA VAL A 251 -38.52 8.87 -8.77
C VAL A 251 -39.08 7.56 -9.34
N VAL A 252 -39.12 6.48 -8.56
CA VAL A 252 -39.71 5.20 -8.99
C VAL A 252 -41.19 5.35 -9.32
N LYS A 253 -41.97 6.03 -8.47
CA LYS A 253 -43.41 6.27 -8.71
C LYS A 253 -43.65 7.11 -9.97
N ASN A 254 -42.79 8.10 -10.24
CA ASN A 254 -42.91 8.96 -11.42
C ASN A 254 -42.29 8.36 -12.70
N SER A 255 -41.54 7.26 -12.59
CA SER A 255 -40.96 6.53 -13.73
C SER A 255 -41.92 5.51 -14.34
N VAL A 256 -43.06 5.26 -13.70
CA VAL A 256 -44.12 4.40 -14.23
C VAL A 256 -44.88 5.18 -15.31
N PRO A 257 -44.89 4.73 -16.59
CA PRO A 257 -45.62 5.42 -17.65
C PRO A 257 -47.10 5.61 -17.29
N SER A 258 -47.68 6.76 -17.64
CA SER A 258 -49.06 7.13 -17.25
C SER A 258 -50.14 6.16 -17.75
N ASN A 259 -49.80 5.33 -18.75
CA ASN A 259 -50.63 4.31 -19.38
C ASN A 259 -50.27 2.87 -18.96
N TYR A 260 -49.33 2.67 -18.05
CA TYR A 260 -48.97 1.36 -17.52
C TYR A 260 -50.05 0.89 -16.55
N GLN A 261 -50.67 -0.24 -16.87
CA GLN A 261 -51.58 -0.94 -15.96
C GLN A 261 -50.95 -2.29 -15.63
N PRO A 262 -50.58 -2.55 -14.36
CA PRO A 262 -50.00 -3.82 -14.00
C PRO A 262 -51.00 -4.93 -14.28
N ARG A 263 -50.56 -5.98 -14.96
CA ARG A 263 -51.33 -7.19 -15.17
C ARG A 263 -51.57 -7.85 -13.81
N LYS A 264 -52.71 -8.54 -13.68
CA LYS A 264 -53.04 -9.26 -12.45
C LYS A 264 -51.97 -10.33 -12.19
N GLY A 265 -51.20 -10.18 -11.11
CA GLY A 265 -50.08 -11.05 -10.74
C GLY A 265 -48.70 -10.61 -11.28
N GLU A 266 -48.57 -9.38 -11.80
CA GLU A 266 -47.27 -8.84 -12.24
C GLU A 266 -46.34 -8.49 -11.07
N ASP A 267 -46.91 -8.22 -9.90
CA ASP A 267 -46.18 -8.02 -8.64
C ASP A 267 -45.90 -9.34 -7.89
N ASP A 268 -46.38 -10.47 -8.42
CA ASP A 268 -46.07 -11.77 -7.82
C ASP A 268 -44.59 -12.10 -8.06
N PRO A 269 -43.89 -12.71 -7.08
CA PRO A 269 -42.53 -13.15 -7.29
C PRO A 269 -42.47 -14.10 -8.51
N PRO A 270 -41.40 -14.03 -9.33
CA PRO A 270 -41.25 -14.93 -10.46
C PRO A 270 -41.29 -16.37 -9.98
N ASN A 271 -41.93 -17.25 -10.75
CA ASN A 271 -41.93 -18.69 -10.48
C ASN A 271 -40.60 -19.33 -10.93
N ALA A 272 -39.49 -18.79 -10.43
CA ALA A 272 -38.13 -19.21 -10.71
C ALA A 272 -37.22 -18.85 -9.52
N SER A 273 -36.18 -19.65 -9.31
CA SER A 273 -35.11 -19.38 -8.36
C SER A 273 -33.78 -19.25 -9.10
N LEU A 274 -32.86 -18.45 -8.55
CA LEU A 274 -31.49 -18.35 -9.04
C LEU A 274 -30.59 -19.17 -8.11
N GLU A 275 -29.64 -19.87 -8.70
CA GLU A 275 -28.56 -20.58 -8.01
C GLU A 275 -27.23 -20.12 -8.60
N LEU A 276 -26.23 -19.96 -7.74
CA LEU A 276 -24.91 -19.52 -8.16
C LEU A 276 -24.22 -20.66 -8.91
N GLU A 277 -24.04 -20.49 -10.22
CA GLU A 277 -23.37 -21.49 -11.05
C GLU A 277 -21.84 -21.34 -10.99
N TYR A 278 -21.35 -20.11 -11.14
CA TYR A 278 -19.93 -19.85 -11.25
C TYR A 278 -19.58 -18.42 -10.84
N VAL A 279 -18.42 -18.26 -10.23
CA VAL A 279 -17.82 -16.97 -9.88
C VAL A 279 -16.57 -16.76 -10.72
N HIS A 280 -16.51 -15.64 -11.42
CA HIS A 280 -15.38 -15.25 -12.25
C HIS A 280 -14.47 -14.28 -11.49
N GLY A 281 -13.16 -14.53 -11.57
CA GLY A 281 -12.13 -13.70 -10.94
C GLY A 281 -11.59 -14.28 -9.63
N TYR A 282 -10.38 -13.84 -9.31
CA TYR A 282 -9.65 -14.16 -8.08
C TYR A 282 -9.20 -12.85 -7.45
N ARG A 283 -9.39 -12.70 -6.14
CA ARG A 283 -9.00 -11.49 -5.42
C ARG A 283 -7.52 -11.59 -5.06
N CYS A 284 -6.66 -10.91 -5.84
CA CYS A 284 -5.21 -10.87 -5.62
C CYS A 284 -4.64 -9.47 -5.40
N HIS A 285 -5.40 -8.41 -5.70
CA HIS A 285 -4.89 -7.04 -5.77
C HIS A 285 -4.72 -6.35 -4.42
N ASP A 286 -5.41 -6.83 -3.37
CA ASP A 286 -5.49 -6.17 -2.05
C ASP A 286 -5.55 -7.14 -0.86
N VAL A 287 -5.35 -8.45 -1.10
CA VAL A 287 -5.31 -9.49 -0.07
C VAL A 287 -4.29 -10.56 -0.44
N ARG A 288 -3.66 -11.15 0.58
CA ARG A 288 -2.69 -12.23 0.42
C ARG A 288 -3.10 -13.49 1.18
N ASN A 289 -2.34 -14.57 0.95
CA ASN A 289 -2.47 -15.84 1.68
C ASN A 289 -3.85 -16.52 1.59
N ASN A 290 -4.55 -16.32 0.48
CA ASN A 290 -5.96 -16.66 0.34
C ASN A 290 -6.28 -17.78 -0.68
N LEU A 291 -5.29 -18.59 -1.02
CA LEU A 291 -5.45 -19.77 -1.87
C LEU A 291 -4.71 -20.97 -1.27
N ARG A 292 -5.38 -22.12 -1.17
CA ARG A 292 -4.80 -23.39 -0.71
C ARG A 292 -5.37 -24.57 -1.53
N TYR A 293 -4.81 -25.75 -1.34
CA TYR A 293 -5.35 -26.99 -1.88
C TYR A 293 -6.10 -27.78 -0.80
N THR A 294 -7.18 -28.44 -1.18
CA THR A 294 -7.91 -29.38 -0.30
C THR A 294 -7.26 -30.76 -0.30
N ALA A 295 -7.72 -31.67 0.56
CA ALA A 295 -7.29 -33.08 0.58
C ALA A 295 -7.50 -33.83 -0.76
N LYS A 296 -8.35 -33.30 -1.65
CA LYS A 296 -8.73 -33.88 -2.95
C LYS A 296 -8.07 -33.17 -4.12
N ASP A 297 -7.03 -32.37 -3.87
CA ASP A 297 -6.35 -31.54 -4.87
C ASP A 297 -7.29 -30.53 -5.57
N GLU A 298 -8.38 -30.13 -4.89
CA GLU A 298 -9.23 -29.01 -5.33
C GLU A 298 -8.63 -27.70 -4.84
N VAL A 299 -8.85 -26.61 -5.56
CA VAL A 299 -8.36 -25.28 -5.20
C VAL A 299 -9.39 -24.58 -4.32
N VAL A 300 -9.03 -24.18 -3.12
CA VAL A 300 -9.87 -23.41 -2.20
C VAL A 300 -9.39 -21.97 -2.10
N TYR A 301 -10.28 -21.01 -2.31
CA TYR A 301 -9.99 -19.58 -2.25
C TYR A 301 -11.28 -18.78 -1.97
N HIS A 302 -11.19 -17.44 -2.00
CA HIS A 302 -12.38 -16.57 -1.91
C HIS A 302 -12.32 -15.42 -2.91
N THR A 303 -13.49 -14.84 -3.18
CA THR A 303 -13.64 -13.54 -3.85
C THR A 303 -14.97 -12.93 -3.45
N ALA A 304 -15.03 -11.60 -3.35
CA ALA A 304 -16.14 -10.89 -2.70
C ALA A 304 -16.51 -11.55 -1.35
N ALA A 305 -17.80 -11.79 -1.09
CA ALA A 305 -18.31 -12.45 0.12
C ALA A 305 -18.42 -13.99 0.00
N VAL A 306 -17.76 -14.63 -0.97
CA VAL A 306 -17.97 -16.05 -1.29
C VAL A 306 -16.69 -16.87 -1.12
N GLY A 307 -16.77 -17.95 -0.33
CA GLY A 307 -15.74 -19.00 -0.31
C GLY A 307 -15.95 -19.98 -1.46
N ILE A 308 -14.89 -20.35 -2.17
CA ILE A 308 -14.98 -21.16 -3.40
C ILE A 308 -14.07 -22.37 -3.26
N VAL A 309 -14.57 -23.56 -3.62
CA VAL A 309 -13.74 -24.72 -3.92
C VAL A 309 -13.93 -25.08 -5.39
N LEU A 310 -12.87 -24.92 -6.16
CA LEU A 310 -12.81 -25.20 -7.58
C LEU A 310 -12.13 -26.56 -7.80
N SER A 311 -12.85 -27.46 -8.45
CA SER A 311 -12.30 -28.69 -9.03
C SER A 311 -11.70 -28.35 -10.41
N PRO A 312 -10.36 -28.25 -10.57
CA PRO A 312 -9.75 -27.70 -11.79
C PRO A 312 -9.90 -28.59 -13.02
N GLY A 313 -9.97 -29.91 -12.84
CA GLY A 313 -10.17 -30.86 -13.94
C GLY A 313 -11.52 -30.67 -14.65
N PRO A 314 -12.66 -30.84 -13.95
CA PRO A 314 -13.98 -30.64 -14.55
C PRO A 314 -14.43 -29.17 -14.61
N ASN A 315 -13.68 -28.25 -14.00
CA ASN A 315 -14.01 -26.83 -13.86
C ASN A 315 -15.37 -26.57 -13.16
N ILE A 316 -15.61 -27.29 -12.06
CA ILE A 316 -16.84 -27.17 -11.27
C ILE A 316 -16.52 -26.45 -9.96
N GLN A 317 -17.35 -25.49 -9.59
CA GLN A 317 -17.24 -24.77 -8.33
C GLN A 317 -18.28 -25.23 -7.31
N LYS A 318 -17.88 -25.25 -6.05
CA LYS A 318 -18.75 -25.31 -4.88
C LYS A 318 -18.61 -23.98 -4.13
N HIS A 319 -19.73 -23.41 -3.67
CA HIS A 319 -19.74 -22.08 -3.05
C HIS A 319 -20.20 -22.14 -1.59
N PHE A 320 -19.44 -21.49 -0.73
CA PHE A 320 -19.79 -21.22 0.65
C PHE A 320 -20.26 -19.76 0.78
N ILE A 321 -21.55 -19.57 1.08
CA ILE A 321 -22.20 -18.25 1.12
C ILE A 321 -22.75 -18.02 2.53
N ALA A 322 -21.91 -17.51 3.42
CA ALA A 322 -22.30 -17.13 4.78
C ALA A 322 -21.95 -15.68 5.14
N HIS A 323 -20.99 -15.09 4.43
CA HIS A 323 -20.53 -13.74 4.67
C HIS A 323 -21.48 -12.72 4.06
N THR A 324 -21.62 -11.58 4.74
CA THR A 324 -22.50 -10.47 4.31
C THR A 324 -21.74 -9.34 3.65
N ASP A 325 -20.42 -9.36 3.78
CA ASP A 325 -19.48 -8.42 3.18
C ASP A 325 -18.23 -9.17 2.69
N ASP A 326 -17.33 -8.44 2.07
CA ASP A 326 -16.11 -8.93 1.47
C ASP A 326 -15.23 -9.72 2.44
N ILE A 327 -14.84 -10.93 2.02
CA ILE A 327 -13.84 -11.74 2.71
C ILE A 327 -12.46 -11.12 2.44
N ILE A 328 -11.71 -10.88 3.52
CA ILE A 328 -10.37 -10.25 3.48
C ILE A 328 -9.27 -11.10 4.11
N SER A 329 -9.63 -12.20 4.78
CA SER A 329 -8.68 -13.14 5.36
C SER A 329 -9.14 -14.57 5.18
N PHE A 330 -8.17 -15.45 4.97
CA PHE A 330 -8.41 -16.85 4.68
C PHE A 330 -7.30 -17.74 5.25
N ASP A 331 -7.68 -18.93 5.73
CA ASP A 331 -6.75 -20.02 5.97
C ASP A 331 -7.42 -21.37 5.75
N ALA A 332 -6.62 -22.40 5.47
CA ALA A 332 -7.07 -23.79 5.45
C ALA A 332 -6.29 -24.60 6.47
N ASN A 333 -6.95 -25.57 7.10
CA ASN A 333 -6.29 -26.43 8.07
C ASN A 333 -5.28 -27.36 7.38
N THR A 334 -4.38 -27.99 8.14
CA THR A 334 -3.29 -28.83 7.61
C THR A 334 -3.78 -29.95 6.68
N THR A 335 -4.99 -30.47 6.90
CA THR A 335 -5.58 -31.54 6.07
C THR A 335 -6.40 -31.01 4.88
N GLY A 336 -6.61 -29.69 4.76
CA GLY A 336 -7.40 -29.09 3.68
C GLY A 336 -8.90 -29.45 3.71
N THR A 337 -9.41 -29.92 4.85
CA THR A 337 -10.82 -30.32 5.05
C THR A 337 -11.66 -29.21 5.65
N LEU A 338 -11.01 -28.25 6.32
CA LEU A 338 -11.63 -27.09 6.92
C LEU A 338 -10.98 -25.82 6.38
N ALA A 339 -11.80 -24.82 6.10
CA ALA A 339 -11.38 -23.48 5.75
C ALA A 339 -11.94 -22.49 6.76
N ALA A 340 -11.18 -21.43 7.02
CA ALA A 340 -11.57 -20.31 7.86
C ALA A 340 -11.54 -19.03 7.03
N THR A 341 -12.59 -18.23 7.13
CA THR A 341 -12.73 -16.97 6.39
C THR A 341 -13.19 -15.85 7.32
N GLY A 342 -12.61 -14.67 7.15
CA GLY A 342 -12.95 -13.46 7.89
C GLY A 342 -13.37 -12.33 6.95
N GLU A 343 -14.49 -11.67 7.25
CA GLU A 343 -14.98 -10.52 6.47
C GLU A 343 -14.50 -9.16 7.00
N ILE A 344 -14.65 -8.16 6.16
CA ILE A 344 -14.58 -6.73 6.51
C ILE A 344 -15.94 -6.26 7.08
N GLY A 345 -15.92 -5.15 7.80
CA GLY A 345 -17.15 -4.48 8.27
C GLY A 345 -17.10 -4.11 9.75
N ARG A 346 -18.12 -3.38 10.22
CA ARG A 346 -18.14 -2.88 11.60
C ARG A 346 -18.17 -4.00 12.64
N THR A 347 -18.95 -5.03 12.38
CA THR A 347 -19.05 -6.25 13.20
C THR A 347 -18.82 -7.48 12.32
N PRO A 348 -17.56 -7.78 11.98
CA PRO A 348 -17.26 -8.81 11.00
C PRO A 348 -17.51 -10.22 11.55
N LEU A 349 -17.84 -11.12 10.64
CA LEU A 349 -18.01 -12.55 10.82
C LEU A 349 -16.70 -13.32 10.53
N LEU A 350 -16.29 -14.16 11.47
CA LEU A 350 -15.33 -15.25 11.23
C LEU A 350 -16.12 -16.55 11.10
N THR A 351 -15.93 -17.30 10.02
CA THR A 351 -16.51 -18.64 9.90
C THR A 351 -15.45 -19.71 9.74
N VAL A 352 -15.77 -20.92 10.19
CA VAL A 352 -15.04 -22.15 9.90
C VAL A 352 -16.03 -23.08 9.22
N TRP A 353 -15.68 -23.59 8.05
CA TRP A 353 -16.56 -24.37 7.20
C TRP A 353 -15.85 -25.56 6.57
N ASN A 354 -16.63 -26.55 6.15
CA ASN A 354 -16.13 -27.79 5.56
C ASN A 354 -15.96 -27.64 4.03
N THR A 355 -14.76 -27.92 3.52
CA THR A 355 -14.43 -27.75 2.09
C THR A 355 -15.09 -28.77 1.17
N ASP A 356 -15.55 -29.90 1.72
CA ASP A 356 -16.25 -30.94 0.98
C ASP A 356 -17.77 -30.67 0.92
N THR A 357 -18.39 -30.41 2.08
CA THR A 357 -19.86 -30.29 2.17
C THR A 357 -20.37 -28.85 2.03
N MET A 358 -19.49 -27.86 2.13
CA MET A 358 -19.86 -26.43 2.22
C MET A 358 -20.70 -26.09 3.46
N ASP A 359 -20.70 -26.94 4.49
CA ASP A 359 -21.41 -26.65 5.72
C ASP A 359 -20.61 -25.72 6.64
N CYS A 360 -21.31 -24.78 7.27
CA CYS A 360 -20.74 -23.95 8.33
C CYS A 360 -20.58 -24.78 9.60
N VAL A 361 -19.33 -24.99 10.04
CA VAL A 361 -18.99 -25.71 11.27
C VAL A 361 -19.10 -24.79 12.49
N LYS A 362 -18.58 -23.57 12.37
CA LYS A 362 -18.66 -22.52 13.40
C LYS A 362 -18.74 -21.14 12.79
N SER A 363 -19.47 -20.26 13.46
CA SER A 363 -19.58 -18.84 13.15
C SER A 363 -19.31 -18.02 14.40
N PHE A 364 -18.36 -17.08 14.34
CA PHE A 364 -17.99 -16.19 15.43
C PHE A 364 -18.25 -14.75 15.01
N LYS A 365 -19.06 -14.03 15.78
CA LYS A 365 -19.43 -12.64 15.51
C LYS A 365 -19.49 -11.84 16.81
N GLY A 366 -19.11 -10.56 16.74
CA GLY A 366 -19.36 -9.57 17.80
C GLY A 366 -18.18 -9.23 18.71
N ILE A 367 -16.98 -9.81 18.50
CA ILE A 367 -15.76 -9.40 19.22
C ILE A 367 -14.90 -8.48 18.34
N PHE A 368 -14.55 -8.94 17.13
CA PHE A 368 -13.78 -8.15 16.18
C PHE A 368 -14.52 -6.88 15.76
N LYS A 369 -13.75 -5.87 15.34
CA LYS A 369 -14.25 -4.58 14.85
C LYS A 369 -13.49 -4.18 13.60
N LYS A 370 -14.14 -3.44 12.70
CA LYS A 370 -13.60 -2.90 11.43
C LYS A 370 -13.15 -3.97 10.41
N GLY A 371 -12.88 -5.20 10.80
CA GLY A 371 -12.52 -6.29 9.91
C GLY A 371 -11.69 -7.34 10.64
N ILE A 372 -11.44 -8.46 9.97
CA ILE A 372 -10.54 -9.52 10.43
C ILE A 372 -9.40 -9.63 9.42
N SER A 373 -8.24 -9.07 9.74
CA SER A 373 -7.12 -8.94 8.80
C SER A 373 -6.42 -10.25 8.51
N ASN A 374 -6.33 -11.13 9.51
CA ASN A 374 -5.63 -12.41 9.39
C ASN A 374 -6.37 -13.49 10.17
N VAL A 375 -6.37 -14.71 9.64
CA VAL A 375 -6.89 -15.91 10.31
C VAL A 375 -5.87 -17.03 10.21
N ALA A 376 -5.81 -17.90 11.22
CA ALA A 376 -4.88 -19.03 11.21
C ALA A 376 -5.44 -20.22 12.00
N PHE A 377 -5.29 -21.43 11.45
CA PHE A 377 -5.56 -22.67 12.20
C PHE A 377 -4.39 -23.08 13.09
N SER A 378 -4.70 -23.70 14.24
CA SER A 378 -3.69 -24.43 14.99
C SER A 378 -3.26 -25.71 14.25
N PRO A 379 -2.03 -26.22 14.46
CA PRO A 379 -1.53 -27.43 13.80
C PRO A 379 -2.45 -28.65 13.93
N ASP A 380 -3.12 -28.78 15.09
CA ASP A 380 -4.07 -29.85 15.39
C ASP A 380 -5.51 -29.57 14.92
N SER A 381 -5.76 -28.44 14.25
CA SER A 381 -7.09 -27.98 13.83
C SER A 381 -8.11 -27.85 14.97
N SER A 382 -7.69 -27.75 16.22
CA SER A 382 -8.58 -27.58 17.38
C SER A 382 -8.98 -26.13 17.62
N LYS A 383 -8.15 -25.18 17.17
CA LYS A 383 -8.32 -23.74 17.37
C LYS A 383 -8.19 -22.97 16.07
N VAL A 384 -8.80 -21.79 16.05
CA VAL A 384 -8.61 -20.78 15.02
C VAL A 384 -8.31 -19.44 15.69
N ALA A 385 -7.27 -18.75 15.24
CA ALA A 385 -6.96 -17.39 15.67
C ALA A 385 -7.40 -16.39 14.61
N GLY A 386 -7.80 -15.20 15.04
CA GLY A 386 -8.04 -14.05 14.16
C GLY A 386 -7.41 -12.78 14.74
N ILE A 387 -6.92 -11.91 13.87
CA ILE A 387 -6.48 -10.54 14.20
C ILE A 387 -7.52 -9.56 13.66
N GLY A 388 -7.98 -8.65 14.53
CA GLY A 388 -8.91 -7.58 14.16
C GLY A 388 -8.19 -6.39 13.51
N SER A 389 -8.94 -5.61 12.74
CA SER A 389 -8.48 -4.36 12.14
C SER A 389 -8.82 -3.12 12.99
N ASP A 390 -8.93 -3.29 14.31
CA ASP A 390 -9.10 -2.19 15.27
C ASP A 390 -7.75 -1.53 15.63
N GLU A 391 -7.80 -0.39 16.33
CA GLU A 391 -6.63 0.46 16.61
C GLU A 391 -5.49 -0.25 17.35
N GLU A 392 -5.79 -1.33 18.08
CA GLU A 392 -4.82 -2.09 18.88
C GLU A 392 -4.67 -3.54 18.38
N HIS A 393 -5.22 -3.85 17.20
CA HIS A 393 -5.21 -5.17 16.56
C HIS A 393 -5.51 -6.30 17.55
N CYS A 394 -6.78 -6.42 17.94
CA CYS A 394 -7.21 -7.44 18.88
C CYS A 394 -6.96 -8.85 18.34
N VAL A 395 -6.35 -9.72 19.15
CA VAL A 395 -6.07 -11.10 18.81
C VAL A 395 -7.00 -11.99 19.60
N ILE A 396 -7.81 -12.78 18.91
CA ILE A 396 -8.76 -13.70 19.55
C ILE A 396 -8.49 -15.11 19.05
N VAL A 397 -8.37 -16.04 19.99
CA VAL A 397 -8.22 -17.47 19.71
C VAL A 397 -9.51 -18.16 20.11
N TYR A 398 -10.16 -18.82 19.16
CA TYR A 398 -11.38 -19.60 19.36
C TYR A 398 -11.08 -21.09 19.36
N GLU A 399 -11.85 -21.83 20.16
CA GLU A 399 -11.87 -23.29 20.13
C GLU A 399 -13.02 -23.80 19.26
N ILE A 400 -12.70 -24.70 18.33
CA ILE A 400 -13.65 -25.20 17.33
C ILE A 400 -14.56 -26.28 17.94
N ALA A 401 -14.03 -27.13 18.81
CA ALA A 401 -14.73 -28.30 19.34
C ALA A 401 -15.59 -28.05 20.59
N LYS A 402 -15.22 -27.12 21.48
CA LYS A 402 -15.99 -26.91 22.73
C LYS A 402 -17.30 -26.16 22.47
N SER A 403 -18.36 -26.60 23.12
CA SER A 403 -19.64 -25.88 23.25
C SER A 403 -20.11 -25.95 24.69
N SER A 404 -19.40 -25.29 25.60
CA SER A 404 -19.74 -25.30 27.03
C SER A 404 -19.76 -23.88 27.59
N GLY A 405 -20.81 -23.13 27.29
CA GLY A 405 -21.01 -21.77 27.79
C GLY A 405 -22.39 -21.22 27.46
N LYS A 406 -22.82 -20.19 28.20
CA LYS A 406 -24.04 -19.42 27.90
C LYS A 406 -23.92 -18.82 26.49
N PRO A 407 -25.03 -18.74 25.73
CA PRO A 407 -25.02 -18.15 24.39
C PRO A 407 -24.56 -16.69 24.46
N GLY A 408 -23.62 -16.30 23.59
CA GLY A 408 -23.09 -14.93 23.53
C GLY A 408 -21.79 -14.82 22.73
N PRO A 409 -21.29 -13.60 22.47
CA PRO A 409 -20.12 -13.37 21.62
C PRO A 409 -18.81 -13.94 22.20
N MET A 410 -18.74 -14.13 23.52
CA MET A 410 -17.61 -14.79 24.20
C MET A 410 -17.67 -16.32 24.17
N GLN A 411 -18.69 -16.89 23.53
CA GLN A 411 -18.78 -18.32 23.34
C GLN A 411 -17.56 -18.80 22.56
N ASN A 412 -16.94 -19.88 23.04
CA ASN A 412 -15.77 -20.52 22.42
C ASN A 412 -14.47 -19.72 22.40
N VAL A 413 -14.40 -18.55 23.05
CA VAL A 413 -13.14 -17.82 23.21
C VAL A 413 -12.22 -18.63 24.14
N TYR A 414 -11.08 -19.06 23.60
CA TYR A 414 -10.02 -19.74 24.34
C TYR A 414 -9.05 -18.74 24.96
N ALA A 415 -8.64 -17.73 24.20
CA ALA A 415 -7.79 -16.66 24.67
C ALA A 415 -8.00 -15.34 23.92
N SER A 416 -7.69 -14.23 24.56
CA SER A 416 -7.73 -12.90 23.93
C SER A 416 -6.52 -12.04 24.32
N GLY A 417 -6.14 -11.13 23.42
CA GLY A 417 -5.03 -10.19 23.63
C GLY A 417 -5.00 -9.09 22.57
N LYS A 418 -3.86 -8.42 22.47
CA LYS A 418 -3.62 -7.30 21.54
C LYS A 418 -2.26 -7.48 20.88
N ALA A 419 -2.18 -7.30 19.56
CA ALA A 419 -0.92 -7.41 18.82
C ALA A 419 -0.16 -6.07 18.76
N GLY A 420 -0.86 -4.94 18.89
CA GLY A 420 -0.27 -3.60 18.83
C GLY A 420 -0.90 -2.77 17.72
N ARG A 421 -0.16 -1.80 17.16
CA ARG A 421 -0.65 -0.87 16.14
C ARG A 421 0.00 -1.04 14.78
N ASP A 422 0.88 -2.04 14.68
CA ASP A 422 1.69 -2.30 13.50
C ASP A 422 0.87 -3.05 12.45
N THR A 423 1.19 -2.85 11.16
CA THR A 423 0.48 -3.52 10.06
C THR A 423 0.96 -4.96 9.89
N PHE A 424 0.11 -5.91 10.24
CA PHE A 424 0.35 -7.35 10.04
C PHE A 424 -0.08 -7.80 8.65
N LEU A 425 0.79 -8.57 7.98
CA LEU A 425 0.59 -9.12 6.65
C LEU A 425 0.30 -10.63 6.70
N ASP A 426 0.86 -11.35 7.66
CA ASP A 426 0.59 -12.78 7.86
C ASP A 426 0.58 -13.16 9.35
N MET A 427 -0.14 -14.24 9.65
CA MET A 427 -0.22 -14.85 10.97
C MET A 427 -0.28 -16.37 10.84
N ARG A 428 0.53 -17.08 11.63
CA ARG A 428 0.56 -18.54 11.69
C ARG A 428 0.75 -19.06 13.10
N PHE A 429 0.14 -20.20 13.42
CA PHE A 429 0.53 -20.94 14.62
C PHE A 429 1.89 -21.61 14.42
N HIS A 430 2.62 -21.78 15.52
CA HIS A 430 3.88 -22.51 15.50
C HIS A 430 3.63 -24.00 15.16
N PRO A 431 4.35 -24.62 14.21
CA PRO A 431 4.05 -25.96 13.72
C PRO A 431 4.11 -27.05 14.81
N ALA A 432 5.00 -26.89 15.79
CA ALA A 432 5.14 -27.82 16.91
C ALA A 432 4.42 -27.39 18.21
N SER A 433 3.74 -26.23 18.23
CA SER A 433 3.12 -25.71 19.46
C SER A 433 1.79 -25.01 19.18
N ASN A 434 0.75 -25.46 19.87
CA ASN A 434 -0.58 -24.85 19.82
C ASN A 434 -0.70 -23.57 20.66
N ASP A 435 0.34 -23.22 21.42
CA ASP A 435 0.33 -22.12 22.39
C ASP A 435 1.15 -20.92 21.91
N LYS A 436 1.64 -20.96 20.67
CA LYS A 436 2.43 -19.88 20.07
C LYS A 436 1.88 -19.48 18.72
N ILE A 437 1.72 -18.18 18.54
CA ILE A 437 1.31 -17.55 17.27
C ILE A 437 2.45 -16.63 16.83
N ILE A 438 2.81 -16.70 15.56
CA ILE A 438 3.80 -15.84 14.93
C ILE A 438 3.04 -14.93 13.97
N ALA A 439 3.26 -13.63 14.08
CA ALA A 439 2.72 -12.63 13.16
C ALA A 439 3.87 -11.80 12.57
N CYS A 440 3.80 -11.52 11.28
CA CYS A 440 4.79 -10.69 10.59
C CYS A 440 4.11 -9.64 9.71
N GLY A 441 4.84 -8.56 9.44
CA GLY A 441 4.32 -7.44 8.69
C GLY A 441 5.37 -6.36 8.43
N VAL A 442 4.93 -5.14 8.18
CA VAL A 442 5.82 -4.02 7.82
C VAL A 442 6.74 -3.69 8.99
N LYS A 443 8.03 -4.02 8.85
CA LYS A 443 9.07 -3.79 9.87
C LYS A 443 8.77 -4.47 11.23
N ILE A 444 7.89 -5.47 11.25
CA ILE A 444 7.53 -6.20 12.47
C ILE A 444 7.58 -7.71 12.29
N PHE A 445 8.17 -8.37 13.28
CA PHE A 445 8.06 -9.80 13.51
C PHE A 445 7.81 -10.03 14.99
N GLN A 446 6.69 -10.70 15.31
CA GLN A 446 6.19 -10.84 16.66
C GLN A 446 5.81 -12.29 16.97
N ILE A 447 6.29 -12.78 18.12
CA ILE A 447 5.92 -14.09 18.65
C ILE A 447 5.02 -13.87 19.87
N MET A 448 3.75 -14.25 19.73
CA MET A 448 2.74 -14.19 20.78
C MET A 448 2.60 -15.55 21.45
N THR A 449 2.45 -15.55 22.77
CA THR A 449 2.23 -16.77 23.57
C THR A 449 0.82 -16.77 24.16
N ILE A 450 0.17 -17.93 24.09
CA ILE A 450 -1.17 -18.16 24.62
C ILE A 450 -1.02 -18.86 25.98
N ALA A 451 -1.44 -18.22 27.06
CA ALA A 451 -1.39 -18.80 28.39
C ALA A 451 -2.51 -18.25 29.27
N GLY A 452 -3.15 -19.11 30.08
CA GLY A 452 -4.12 -18.65 31.09
C GLY A 452 -5.36 -17.91 30.54
N GLY A 453 -5.72 -18.12 29.28
CA GLY A 453 -6.83 -17.42 28.62
C GLY A 453 -6.47 -16.05 28.07
N THR A 454 -5.19 -15.67 28.07
CA THR A 454 -4.69 -14.44 27.46
C THR A 454 -3.67 -14.73 26.38
N VAL A 455 -3.61 -13.85 25.39
CA VAL A 455 -2.54 -13.80 24.39
C VAL A 455 -1.62 -12.66 24.79
N THR A 456 -0.40 -13.00 25.19
CA THR A 456 0.61 -12.03 25.61
C THR A 456 1.68 -11.88 24.54
N ASP A 457 2.11 -10.64 24.35
CA ASP A 457 3.27 -10.33 23.55
C ASP A 457 4.53 -10.95 24.18
N GLY A 458 5.33 -11.64 23.37
CA GLY A 458 6.61 -12.20 23.78
C GLY A 458 7.73 -11.23 23.45
N GLU A 459 8.57 -11.60 22.49
CA GLU A 459 9.68 -10.78 21.99
C GLU A 459 9.27 -10.09 20.66
N LYS A 460 9.29 -8.76 20.64
CA LYS A 460 9.21 -7.96 19.41
C LYS A 460 10.60 -7.81 18.81
N HIS A 461 10.82 -8.38 17.63
CA HIS A 461 12.06 -8.17 16.88
C HIS A 461 11.82 -7.09 15.82
N LEU A 462 12.08 -5.83 16.19
CA LEU A 462 11.89 -4.62 15.36
C LEU A 462 12.83 -4.53 14.14
N ARG A 463 13.86 -5.38 14.09
CA ARG A 463 14.76 -5.52 12.95
C ARG A 463 15.21 -6.97 12.86
N LEU A 464 14.80 -7.67 11.80
CA LEU A 464 15.50 -8.86 11.34
C LEU A 464 16.89 -8.42 10.84
N SER A 465 17.82 -8.17 11.75
CA SER A 465 19.23 -8.15 11.40
C SER A 465 19.61 -9.58 10.99
N ASN A 466 20.37 -9.72 9.89
CA ASN A 466 20.78 -10.96 9.22
C ASN A 466 21.39 -12.07 10.13
N LYS A 467 21.48 -11.88 11.44
CA LYS A 467 22.02 -12.87 12.39
C LYS A 467 21.08 -14.02 12.73
N HIS A 468 19.79 -13.95 12.39
CA HIS A 468 18.79 -14.92 12.89
C HIS A 468 18.27 -15.91 11.86
N PHE A 469 18.76 -15.90 10.61
CA PHE A 469 18.37 -16.88 9.58
C PHE A 469 19.11 -18.22 9.67
N ASN A 470 20.06 -18.36 10.60
CA ASN A 470 20.74 -19.63 10.90
C ASN A 470 20.36 -20.10 12.31
N ALA A 471 19.15 -20.64 12.49
CA ALA A 471 18.80 -21.48 13.64
C ALA A 471 17.70 -22.47 13.27
#